data_AF-A0A8J7YFZ4-F1
#
_entry.id   AF-A0A8J7YFZ4-F1
#
_cell.length_a   1.000
_cell.length_b   1.000
_cell.length_c   1.000
_cell.angle_alpha   90.00
_cell.angle_beta   90.00
_cell.angle_gamma   90.00
#
_symmetry.space_group_name_H-M   'P 1'
#
loop_
_entity.id
_entity.type
_entity.pdbx_description
1 polymer ?
#
loop_
_entity_poly.entity_id
_entity_poly.type
_entity_poly.pdbx_seq_one_letter_code
_entity_poly.pdbx_strand_id
1 'polypeptide(L)'
;MYVETDFLIALLKEDDWLQESPLRALEARDDIHTSVLAYAELLVMFYDREQAEYDIDVPRAVSNLLELVPIRPEIHEEAVLAAAAFLDEYQLTPFDALHAGMAAVRDGAVLSSEQDYETVGLDRLPLESYQTE
;
A
#
# COMPACT_ATOMS: atom_id res chain seq x y z
N MET A 1 -13.30 11.41 -9.77
CA MET A 1 -13.67 10.10 -10.35
C MET A 1 -12.94 9.00 -9.60
N TYR A 2 -13.63 7.97 -9.13
CA TYR A 2 -12.98 6.80 -8.53
C TYR A 2 -12.39 5.89 -9.63
N VAL A 3 -11.18 5.39 -9.43
CA VAL A 3 -10.52 4.42 -10.31
C VAL A 3 -10.05 3.18 -9.55
N GLU A 4 -10.01 2.04 -10.21
CA GLU A 4 -9.61 0.73 -9.66
C GLU A 4 -8.13 0.42 -9.95
N THR A 5 -7.61 -0.66 -9.39
CA THR A 5 -6.21 -1.11 -9.49
C THR A 5 -5.70 -1.17 -10.94
N ASP A 6 -6.53 -1.62 -11.87
CA ASP A 6 -6.17 -1.69 -13.31
C ASP A 6 -5.70 -0.35 -13.88
N PHE A 7 -6.26 0.76 -13.39
CA PHE A 7 -5.84 2.11 -13.80
C PHE A 7 -4.41 2.41 -13.31
N LEU A 8 -4.07 2.01 -12.09
CA LEU A 8 -2.75 2.19 -11.51
C LEU A 8 -1.72 1.26 -12.18
N ILE A 9 -2.10 0.01 -12.45
CA ILE A 9 -1.25 -0.95 -13.18
C ILE A 9 -0.93 -0.42 -14.58
N ALA A 10 -1.91 0.17 -15.27
CA ALA A 10 -1.70 0.77 -16.58
C ALA A 10 -0.73 1.95 -16.56
N LEU A 11 -0.63 2.70 -15.45
CA LEU A 11 0.35 3.77 -15.26
C LEU A 11 1.78 3.25 -15.03
N LEU A 12 1.92 2.09 -14.40
CA LEU A 12 3.22 1.47 -14.07
C LEU A 12 3.94 0.85 -15.27
N LYS A 13 3.22 0.49 -16.34
CA LYS A 13 3.81 -0.13 -17.53
C LYS A 13 4.45 0.93 -18.43
N GLU A 14 5.78 1.00 -18.43
CA GLU A 14 6.55 2.06 -19.13
C GLU A 14 6.46 2.01 -20.68
N ASP A 15 5.97 0.94 -21.29
CA ASP A 15 6.04 0.73 -22.76
C ASP A 15 4.73 0.23 -23.42
N ASP A 16 3.60 0.30 -22.72
CA ASP A 16 2.32 -0.21 -23.25
C ASP A 16 1.48 0.92 -23.86
N TRP A 17 0.89 0.70 -25.04
CA TRP A 17 -0.12 1.60 -25.66
C TRP A 17 -1.31 1.88 -24.72
N LEU A 18 -1.49 1.03 -23.71
CA LEU A 18 -2.42 1.19 -22.61
C LEU A 18 -2.08 2.34 -21.65
N GLN A 19 -0.84 2.83 -21.59
CA GLN A 19 -0.43 3.94 -20.72
C GLN A 19 -0.89 5.31 -21.25
N GLU A 20 -1.08 5.47 -22.57
CA GLU A 20 -1.57 6.74 -23.14
C GLU A 20 -2.97 7.09 -22.62
N SER A 21 -3.83 6.10 -22.42
CA SER A 21 -5.22 6.29 -21.99
C SER A 21 -5.35 6.84 -20.56
N PRO A 22 -4.74 6.24 -19.51
CA PRO A 22 -4.77 6.77 -18.16
C PRO A 22 -4.04 8.12 -18.05
N LEU A 23 -2.94 8.34 -18.77
CA LEU A 23 -2.27 9.65 -18.78
C LEU A 23 -3.18 10.74 -19.38
N ARG A 24 -3.84 10.50 -20.52
CA ARG A 24 -4.84 11.44 -21.06
C ARG A 24 -6.01 11.65 -20.11
N ALA A 25 -6.41 10.64 -19.34
CA ALA A 25 -7.45 10.79 -18.34
C ALA A 25 -7.01 11.71 -17.19
N LEU A 26 -5.76 11.60 -16.72
CA LEU A 26 -5.15 12.48 -15.72
C LEU A 26 -5.00 13.92 -16.23
N GLU A 27 -4.66 14.11 -17.51
CA GLU A 27 -4.63 15.46 -18.12
C GLU A 27 -6.03 16.08 -18.25
N ALA A 28 -7.04 15.26 -18.53
CA ALA A 28 -8.41 15.72 -18.75
C ALA A 28 -9.23 15.90 -17.46
N ARG A 29 -8.79 15.33 -16.32
CA ARG A 29 -9.53 15.32 -15.05
C ARG A 29 -8.59 15.49 -13.87
N ASP A 30 -8.88 16.50 -13.05
CA ASP A 30 -8.21 16.81 -11.79
C ASP A 30 -8.83 16.11 -10.57
N ASP A 31 -9.95 15.40 -10.75
CA ASP A 31 -10.73 14.81 -9.66
C ASP A 31 -10.50 13.30 -9.48
N ILE A 32 -9.57 12.71 -10.22
CA ILE A 32 -9.24 11.27 -10.16
C ILE A 32 -8.67 10.92 -8.79
N HIS A 33 -9.16 9.84 -8.21
CA HIS A 33 -8.71 9.31 -6.93
C HIS A 33 -9.06 7.82 -6.82
N THR A 34 -8.49 7.14 -5.83
CA THR A 34 -8.83 5.75 -5.52
C THR A 34 -8.99 5.53 -4.01
N SER A 35 -9.03 4.28 -3.57
CA SER A 35 -9.04 3.87 -2.17
C SER A 35 -7.78 3.07 -1.83
N VAL A 36 -7.57 2.86 -0.53
CA VAL A 36 -6.55 1.95 0.00
C VAL A 36 -6.62 0.54 -0.60
N LEU A 37 -7.79 0.10 -1.06
CA LEU A 37 -7.98 -1.24 -1.64
C LEU A 37 -7.18 -1.42 -2.93
N ALA A 38 -7.11 -0.40 -3.79
CA ALA A 38 -6.34 -0.48 -5.03
C ALA A 38 -4.84 -0.64 -4.74
N TYR A 39 -4.34 0.07 -3.73
CA TYR A 39 -2.96 -0.07 -3.29
C TYR A 39 -2.71 -1.40 -2.56
N ALA A 40 -3.72 -1.97 -1.89
CA ALA A 40 -3.59 -3.29 -1.30
C ALA A 40 -3.37 -4.37 -2.35
N GLU A 41 -4.12 -4.33 -3.45
CA GLU A 41 -3.91 -5.22 -4.59
C GLU A 41 -2.53 -5.03 -5.22
N LEU A 42 -2.07 -3.78 -5.40
CA LEU A 42 -0.72 -3.51 -5.90
C LEU A 42 0.39 -4.06 -5.01
N LEU A 43 0.29 -3.88 -3.69
CA LEU A 43 1.29 -4.41 -2.76
C LEU A 43 1.34 -5.94 -2.80
N VAL A 44 0.20 -6.61 -2.98
CA VAL A 44 0.15 -8.06 -3.21
C VAL A 44 0.84 -8.45 -4.51
N MET A 45 0.63 -7.70 -5.59
CA MET A 45 1.33 -7.93 -6.85
C MET A 45 2.86 -7.77 -6.74
N PHE A 46 3.33 -6.79 -5.96
CA PHE A 46 4.76 -6.55 -5.77
C PHE A 46 5.44 -7.54 -4.81
N TYR A 47 4.68 -8.16 -3.91
CA TYR A 47 5.22 -9.06 -2.89
C TYR A 47 5.73 -10.38 -3.46
N ASP A 48 5.11 -10.90 -4.53
CA ASP A 48 5.57 -12.12 -5.19
C ASP A 48 6.76 -11.84 -6.11
N ARG A 49 7.93 -11.62 -5.49
CA ARG A 49 9.20 -11.29 -6.15
C ARG A 49 9.71 -12.36 -7.14
N GLU A 50 9.22 -13.60 -7.06
CA GLU A 50 9.56 -14.66 -8.01
C GLU A 50 8.73 -14.61 -9.30
N GLN A 51 7.55 -14.00 -9.26
CA GLN A 51 6.68 -13.77 -10.42
C GLN A 51 6.76 -12.34 -10.97
N ALA A 52 7.33 -11.40 -10.22
CA ALA A 52 7.54 -10.05 -10.68
C ALA A 52 8.56 -10.03 -11.84
N GLU A 53 8.12 -9.59 -13.02
CA GLU A 53 8.95 -9.49 -14.22
C GLU A 53 10.13 -8.49 -14.05
N TYR A 54 10.11 -7.68 -12.98
CA TYR A 54 11.06 -6.60 -12.70
C TYR A 54 11.36 -6.49 -11.19
N ASP A 55 12.58 -6.03 -10.86
CA ASP A 55 12.96 -5.60 -9.51
C ASP A 55 12.31 -4.22 -9.25
N ILE A 56 11.17 -4.21 -8.56
CA ILE A 56 10.38 -2.99 -8.32
C ILE A 56 10.74 -2.44 -6.94
N ASP A 57 11.26 -1.22 -6.91
CA ASP A 57 11.38 -0.41 -5.69
C ASP A 57 9.97 0.01 -5.24
N VAL A 58 9.37 -0.82 -4.37
CA VAL A 58 7.97 -0.68 -3.93
C VAL A 58 7.69 0.69 -3.30
N PRO A 59 8.52 1.21 -2.36
CA PRO A 59 8.32 2.54 -1.81
C PRO A 59 8.31 3.63 -2.88
N ARG A 60 9.25 3.59 -3.84
CA ARG A 60 9.29 4.56 -4.95
C ARG A 60 8.06 4.45 -5.85
N ALA A 61 7.67 3.24 -6.23
CA ALA A 61 6.52 3.02 -7.11
C ALA A 61 5.22 3.53 -6.47
N VAL A 62 5.01 3.23 -5.18
CA VAL A 62 3.86 3.70 -4.42
C VAL A 62 3.84 5.23 -4.30
N SER A 63 4.97 5.85 -3.96
CA SER A 63 5.08 7.31 -3.85
C SER A 63 4.74 8.00 -5.18
N ASN A 64 5.30 7.52 -6.29
CA ASN A 64 5.03 8.09 -7.61
C ASN A 64 3.56 7.95 -8.02
N LEU A 65 2.93 6.81 -7.70
CA LEU A 65 1.52 6.59 -8.00
C LEU A 65 0.59 7.47 -7.17
N LEU A 66 0.92 7.73 -5.90
CA LEU A 66 0.11 8.58 -5.02
C LEU A 66 0.08 10.03 -5.51
N GLU A 67 1.17 10.53 -6.10
CA GLU A 67 1.20 11.86 -6.74
C GLU A 67 0.24 11.95 -7.94
N LEU A 68 0.01 10.85 -8.65
CA LEU A 68 -0.88 10.81 -9.82
C LEU A 68 -2.33 10.47 -9.47
N VAL A 69 -2.52 9.52 -8.56
CA VAL A 69 -3.82 8.96 -8.17
C VAL A 69 -3.88 8.90 -6.64
N PRO A 70 -4.31 9.99 -5.99
CA PRO A 70 -4.36 10.08 -4.54
C PRO A 70 -5.43 9.15 -3.97
N ILE A 71 -5.24 8.76 -2.70
CA ILE A 71 -6.21 7.95 -1.97
C ILE A 71 -7.22 8.85 -1.26
N ARG A 72 -8.49 8.42 -1.23
CA ARG A 72 -9.51 9.00 -0.35
C ARG A 72 -10.05 7.96 0.63
N PRO A 73 -10.15 8.27 1.94
CA PRO A 73 -9.70 9.50 2.61
C PRO A 73 -8.17 9.66 2.64
N GLU A 74 -7.69 10.91 2.70
CA GLU A 74 -6.26 11.29 2.64
C GLU A 74 -5.39 10.60 3.70
N ILE A 75 -5.91 10.36 4.91
CA ILE A 75 -5.19 9.63 5.97
C ILE A 75 -4.73 8.22 5.56
N HIS A 76 -5.37 7.61 4.56
CA HIS A 76 -4.95 6.30 4.06
C HIS A 76 -3.72 6.38 3.14
N GLU A 77 -3.38 7.56 2.62
CA GLU A 77 -2.17 7.79 1.83
C GLU A 77 -0.92 7.58 2.69
N GLU A 78 -0.86 8.23 3.85
CA GLU A 78 0.22 8.05 4.82
C GLU A 78 0.32 6.59 5.28
N ALA A 79 -0.81 5.91 5.44
CA ALA A 79 -0.83 4.50 5.84
C ALA A 79 -0.24 3.58 4.77
N VAL A 80 -0.50 3.86 3.49
CA VAL A 80 0.03 3.08 2.36
C VAL A 80 1.53 3.34 2.17
N LEU A 81 1.99 4.59 2.36
CA LEU A 81 3.42 4.90 2.35
C LEU A 81 4.17 4.16 3.47
N ALA A 82 3.62 4.16 4.69
CA ALA A 82 4.17 3.40 5.81
C ALA A 82 4.19 1.89 5.50
N ALA A 83 3.10 1.35 4.93
CA ALA A 83 3.02 -0.05 4.54
C ALA A 83 4.09 -0.42 3.48
N ALA A 84 4.32 0.43 2.49
CA ALA A 84 5.36 0.18 1.48
C ALA A 84 6.75 0.11 2.11
N ALA A 85 7.06 0.99 3.07
CA ALA A 85 8.31 0.95 3.83
C ALA A 85 8.41 -0.32 4.70
N PHE A 86 7.33 -0.70 5.39
CA PHE A 86 7.32 -1.89 6.23
C PHE A 86 7.50 -3.19 5.43
N LEU A 87 6.87 -3.28 4.26
CA LEU A 87 7.04 -4.41 3.34
C LEU A 87 8.49 -4.52 2.86
N ASP A 88 9.12 -3.41 2.49
CA ASP A 88 10.49 -3.43 1.94
C ASP A 88 11.56 -3.66 3.02
N GLU A 89 11.47 -2.94 4.15
CA GLU A 89 12.51 -2.96 5.20
C GLU A 89 12.37 -4.16 6.15
N TYR A 90 11.14 -4.60 6.44
CA TYR A 90 10.85 -5.61 7.48
C TYR A 90 10.22 -6.89 6.93
N GLN A 91 10.04 -7.00 5.60
CA GLN A 91 9.52 -8.20 4.93
C GLN A 91 8.14 -8.65 5.44
N LEU A 92 7.33 -7.72 5.96
CA LEU A 92 5.94 -8.01 6.30
C LEU A 92 5.17 -8.46 5.05
N THR A 93 4.17 -9.32 5.25
CA THR A 93 3.22 -9.59 4.17
C THR A 93 2.45 -8.31 3.83
N PRO A 94 1.90 -8.17 2.60
CA PRO A 94 1.24 -6.93 2.17
C PRO A 94 0.12 -6.47 3.08
N PHE A 95 -0.71 -7.41 3.54
CA PHE A 95 -1.80 -7.07 4.44
C PHE A 95 -1.32 -6.75 5.84
N ASP A 96 -0.28 -7.42 6.34
CA ASP A 96 0.32 -7.09 7.64
C ASP A 96 0.98 -5.70 7.60
N ALA A 97 1.66 -5.36 6.52
CA ALA A 97 2.23 -4.04 6.29
C ALA A 97 1.15 -2.96 6.24
N LEU A 98 0.02 -3.21 5.58
CA LEU A 98 -1.13 -2.28 5.56
C LEU A 98 -1.77 -2.11 6.94
N HIS A 99 -1.96 -3.20 7.68
CA HIS A 99 -2.46 -3.12 9.05
C HIS A 99 -1.50 -2.32 9.94
N ALA A 100 -0.20 -2.55 9.82
CA ALA A 100 0.83 -1.79 10.52
C ALA A 100 0.80 -0.30 10.13
N GLY A 101 0.72 0.02 8.84
CA GLY A 101 0.62 1.39 8.34
C GLY A 101 -0.64 2.11 8.87
N MET A 102 -1.78 1.43 8.89
CA MET A 102 -3.04 1.96 9.43
C MET A 102 -2.98 2.25 10.93
N ALA A 103 -2.24 1.45 11.69
CA ALA A 103 -1.99 1.70 13.10
C ALA A 103 -0.99 2.84 13.32
N ALA A 104 0.09 2.88 12.53
CA ALA A 104 1.17 3.85 12.62
C ALA A 104 0.70 5.30 12.42
N VAL A 105 -0.23 5.54 11.49
CA VAL A 105 -0.82 6.88 11.26
C VAL A 105 -1.85 7.30 12.31
N ARG A 106 -2.08 6.45 13.32
CA ARG A 106 -2.98 6.73 14.45
C ARG A 106 -2.17 6.82 15.74
N ASP A 107 -2.43 5.93 16.70
CA ASP A 107 -1.76 5.88 18.00
C ASP A 107 -0.67 4.80 18.06
N GLY A 108 -0.47 4.04 16.99
CA GLY A 108 0.52 2.98 16.92
C GLY A 108 0.21 1.75 17.77
N ALA A 109 -0.95 1.67 18.41
CA ALA A 109 -1.33 0.54 19.25
C ALA A 109 -2.03 -0.55 18.44
N VAL A 110 -1.63 -1.81 18.63
CA VAL A 110 -2.24 -2.95 17.91
C VAL A 110 -2.50 -4.11 18.85
N LEU A 111 -3.76 -4.51 19.01
CA LEU A 111 -4.13 -5.77 19.65
C LEU A 111 -4.02 -6.91 18.63
N SER A 112 -2.95 -7.69 18.70
CA SER A 112 -2.67 -8.75 17.71
C SER A 112 -1.84 -9.89 18.29
N SER A 113 -2.00 -11.07 17.67
CA SER A 113 -1.07 -12.20 17.83
C SER A 113 0.16 -12.11 16.93
N GLU A 114 0.16 -11.21 15.94
CA GLU A 114 1.29 -10.97 15.04
C GLU A 114 2.40 -10.25 15.80
N GLN A 115 3.54 -10.92 15.98
CA GLN A 115 4.67 -10.42 16.76
C GLN A 115 5.51 -9.43 15.93
N ASP A 116 5.48 -9.53 14.60
CA ASP A 116 6.31 -8.70 13.74
C ASP A 116 5.97 -7.20 13.84
N TYR A 117 4.79 -6.84 14.37
CA TYR A 117 4.44 -5.44 14.65
C TYR A 117 5.36 -4.76 15.68
N GLU A 118 5.95 -5.50 16.62
CA GLU A 118 6.94 -4.95 17.55
C GLU A 118 8.23 -4.55 16.81
N THR A 119 8.58 -5.27 15.74
CA THR A 119 9.81 -5.02 14.96
C THR A 119 9.73 -3.73 14.15
N VAL A 120 8.52 -3.36 13.72
CA VAL A 120 8.25 -2.10 12.98
C VAL A 120 7.93 -0.93 13.91
N GLY A 121 8.07 -1.11 15.23
CA GLY A 121 7.96 -0.05 16.24
C GLY A 121 6.54 0.25 16.73
N LEU A 122 5.57 -0.64 16.50
CA LEU A 122 4.21 -0.50 17.02
C LEU A 122 4.11 -1.01 18.48
N ASP A 123 3.18 -0.42 19.23
CA ASP A 123 2.83 -0.86 20.59
C ASP A 123 1.87 -2.05 20.51
N ARG A 124 2.45 -3.26 20.38
CA ARG A 124 1.66 -4.50 20.32
C ARG A 124 1.12 -4.86 21.70
N LEU A 125 -0.20 -4.85 21.83
CA LEU A 125 -0.92 -5.47 22.93
C LEU A 125 -1.09 -6.97 22.62
N PRO A 126 -0.48 -7.88 23.40
CA PRO A 126 -0.51 -9.30 23.08
C PRO A 126 -1.91 -9.90 23.22
N LEU A 127 -2.48 -10.43 22.14
CA LEU A 127 -3.82 -11.03 22.15
C LEU A 127 -3.88 -12.25 23.09
N GLU A 128 -2.78 -13.00 23.19
CA GLU A 128 -2.62 -14.15 24.07
C GLU A 128 -2.77 -13.82 25.57
N SER A 129 -2.63 -12.54 25.96
CA SER A 129 -2.84 -12.11 27.35
C SER A 129 -4.30 -12.22 27.83
N TYR A 130 -5.25 -12.40 26.90
CA TYR A 130 -6.68 -12.56 27.20
C TYR A 130 -7.16 -14.01 27.20
N GLN A 131 -6.28 -14.98 26.93
CA GLN A 131 -6.62 -16.40 27.05
C GLN A 131 -6.75 -16.74 28.54
N THR A 132 -7.92 -17.24 28.94
CA THR A 132 -8.14 -17.77 30.30
C THR A 132 -7.53 -19.18 30.35
N GLU A 133 -6.76 -19.49 31.40
CA GLU A 133 -6.21 -20.83 31.64
C GLU A 133 -7.27 -21.94 31.67
#